data_AF-A0A2R5LDW5-F1
#
_entry.id   AF-A0A2R5LDW5-F1
#
_cell.length_a   1.000
_cell.length_b   1.000
_cell.length_c   1.000
_cell.angle_alpha   90.00
_cell.angle_beta   90.00
_cell.angle_gamma   90.00
#
_symmetry.space_group_name_H-M   'P 1'
#
loop_
_entity.id
_entity.type
_entity.pdbx_description
1 polymer ?
#
loop_
_entity_poly.entity_id
_entity_poly.type
_entity_poly.pdbx_seq_one_letter_code
_entity_poly.pdbx_strand_id
1 'polypeptide(L)'
;ITLFAIAALAQTPEYEVRCPKEERPPERVDCNFWCLQDGEWQLGIYQDGLSCSYGTEPGVCKSGACHRKTHDPFVYQTEGHEETDDEDDWEDD
;
A
#
# COMPACT_ATOMS: atom_id res chain seq x y z
N ILE A 1 -3.27 36.02 -33.34
CA ILE A 1 -4.02 34.83 -32.86
C ILE A 1 -3.10 34.15 -31.85
N THR A 2 -3.30 34.41 -30.55
CA THR A 2 -2.50 33.85 -29.46
C THR A 2 -3.24 32.64 -28.90
N LEU A 3 -2.71 31.45 -29.17
CA LEU A 3 -3.20 30.19 -28.60
C LEU A 3 -2.52 29.98 -27.25
N PHE A 4 -3.27 30.13 -26.15
CA PHE A 4 -2.83 29.68 -24.84
C PHE A 4 -3.18 28.18 -24.72
N ALA A 5 -2.18 27.32 -24.86
CA ALA A 5 -2.30 25.92 -24.48
C ALA A 5 -2.19 25.82 -22.96
N ILE A 6 -3.33 25.64 -22.28
CA ILE A 6 -3.35 25.35 -20.85
C ILE A 6 -3.07 23.85 -20.70
N ALA A 7 -1.81 23.51 -20.43
CA ALA A 7 -1.45 22.17 -19.99
C ALA A 7 -1.95 22.02 -18.54
N ALA A 8 -2.99 21.21 -18.33
CA ALA A 8 -3.41 20.81 -17.00
C ALA A 8 -2.35 19.87 -16.42
N LEU A 9 -1.57 20.38 -15.47
CA LEU A 9 -0.69 19.55 -14.65
C LEU A 9 -1.58 18.76 -13.68
N ALA A 10 -1.80 17.47 -13.97
CA ALA A 10 -2.37 16.55 -13.02
C ALA A 10 -1.38 16.42 -11.85
N GLN A 11 -1.61 17.18 -10.78
CA GLN A 11 -0.94 16.98 -9.51
C GLN A 11 -1.55 15.73 -8.89
N THR A 12 -0.90 14.58 -9.06
CA THR A 12 -1.19 13.44 -8.21
C THR A 12 -0.81 13.85 -6.80
N PRO A 13 -1.73 13.87 -5.82
CA PRO A 13 -1.31 14.09 -4.45
C PRO A 13 -0.33 12.96 -4.11
N GLU A 14 0.94 13.31 -3.95
CA GLU A 14 1.86 12.44 -3.23
C GLU A 14 1.14 12.14 -1.91
N TYR A 15 0.85 10.87 -1.66
CA TYR A 15 0.43 10.43 -0.34
C TYR A 15 1.61 10.71 0.58
N GLU A 16 1.69 11.94 1.08
CA GLU A 16 2.67 12.34 2.07
C GLU A 16 2.38 11.45 3.28
N VAL A 17 3.22 10.43 3.50
CA VAL A 17 3.23 9.68 4.73
C VAL A 17 3.58 10.69 5.83
N ARG A 18 2.56 11.23 6.50
CA ARG A 18 2.71 12.30 7.48
C ARG A 18 3.36 11.82 8.77
N CYS A 19 3.32 10.51 9.02
CA CYS A 19 4.03 9.93 10.15
C CYS A 19 5.53 9.87 9.88
N PRO A 20 6.37 10.17 10.89
CA PRO A 20 7.81 9.95 10.81
C PRO A 20 8.11 8.51 10.39
N LYS A 21 9.20 8.30 9.64
CA LYS A 21 9.70 6.95 9.41
C LYS A 21 10.17 6.37 10.75
N GLU A 22 9.49 5.33 11.21
CA GLU A 22 9.80 4.63 12.45
C GLU A 22 10.32 3.21 12.18
N GLU A 23 11.24 2.75 13.03
CA GLU A 23 11.58 1.33 13.10
C GLU A 23 10.46 0.58 13.78
N ARG A 24 10.10 -0.59 13.23
CA ARG A 24 9.05 -1.39 13.81
C ARG A 24 9.55 -2.04 15.12
N PRO A 25 8.83 -1.87 16.25
CA PRO A 25 9.14 -2.60 17.48
C PRO A 25 9.12 -4.13 17.24
N PRO A 26 10.04 -4.90 17.85
CA PRO A 26 10.19 -6.33 17.57
C PRO A 26 8.95 -7.17 17.92
N GLU A 27 8.11 -6.69 18.83
CA GLU A 27 6.85 -7.33 19.23
C GLU A 27 5.68 -7.09 18.26
N ARG A 28 5.82 -6.20 17.27
CA ARG A 28 4.77 -5.88 16.31
C ARG A 28 4.93 -6.70 15.04
N VAL A 29 3.81 -7.18 14.52
CA VAL A 29 3.73 -7.90 13.22
C VAL A 29 2.99 -7.10 12.14
N ASP A 30 2.45 -5.94 12.52
CA ASP A 30 1.75 -5.03 11.61
C ASP A 30 2.72 -4.35 10.63
N CYS A 31 2.19 -3.91 9.50
CA CYS A 31 2.95 -3.18 8.48
C CYS A 31 2.66 -1.67 8.49
N ASN A 32 1.71 -1.24 9.31
CA ASN A 32 1.34 0.16 9.49
C ASN A 32 1.20 0.47 10.99
N PHE A 33 1.11 1.76 11.29
CA PHE A 33 0.89 2.27 12.64
C PHE A 33 0.11 3.59 12.56
N TRP A 34 -0.45 4.00 13.68
CA TRP A 34 -1.11 5.30 13.81
C TRP A 34 -0.23 6.25 14.60
N CYS A 35 -0.02 7.46 14.08
CA CYS A 35 0.66 8.53 14.80
C CYS A 35 -0.27 9.75 14.91
N LEU A 36 -0.11 10.54 15.97
CA LEU A 36 -0.83 11.80 16.14
C LEU A 36 0.01 12.94 15.57
N GLN A 37 -0.50 13.65 14.56
CA GLN A 37 0.13 14.81 13.95
C GLN A 37 -0.88 15.96 13.93
N ASP A 38 -0.52 17.12 14.47
CA ASP A 38 -1.37 18.31 14.53
C ASP A 38 -2.78 18.07 15.12
N GLY A 39 -2.90 17.10 16.03
CA GLY A 39 -4.18 16.73 16.65
C GLY A 39 -5.03 15.75 15.84
N GLU A 40 -4.54 15.28 14.68
CA GLU A 40 -5.20 14.28 13.84
C GLU A 40 -4.42 12.96 13.85
N TRP A 41 -5.15 11.84 13.90
CA TRP A 41 -4.54 10.53 13.70
C TRP A 41 -4.24 10.31 12.23
N GLN A 42 -2.98 10.05 11.93
CA GLN A 42 -2.48 9.79 10.58
C GLN A 42 -1.95 8.36 10.51
N LEU A 43 -2.09 7.74 9.34
CA LEU A 43 -1.55 6.41 9.08
C LEU A 43 -0.08 6.53 8.66
N GLY A 44 0.78 5.82 9.37
CA GLY A 44 2.18 5.59 9.03
C GLY A 44 2.39 4.19 8.50
N ILE A 45 3.42 4.00 7.69
CA ILE A 45 3.81 2.69 7.17
C ILE A 45 5.21 2.34 7.66
N TYR A 46 5.39 1.11 8.13
CA TYR A 46 6.72 0.58 8.38
C TYR A 46 7.41 0.24 7.06
N GLN A 47 8.73 0.01 7.13
CA GLN A 47 9.54 -0.30 5.95
C GLN A 47 9.07 -1.58 5.26
N ASP A 48 9.09 -1.57 3.93
CA ASP A 48 8.84 -2.75 3.12
C ASP A 48 9.89 -3.85 3.39
N GLY A 49 9.49 -5.11 3.23
CA GLY A 49 10.37 -6.26 3.43
C GLY A 49 10.37 -6.85 4.85
N LEU A 50 9.76 -6.16 5.82
CA LEU A 50 9.58 -6.69 7.17
C LEU A 50 8.67 -7.93 7.17
N SER A 51 8.98 -8.92 8.00
CA SER A 51 8.12 -10.09 8.17
C SER A 51 6.83 -9.72 8.91
N CYS A 52 5.68 -10.17 8.44
CA CYS A 52 4.38 -9.94 9.06
C CYS A 52 3.56 -11.24 9.10
N SER A 53 2.41 -11.21 9.79
CA SER A 53 1.48 -12.35 9.82
C SER A 53 0.37 -12.15 8.79
N TYR A 54 0.37 -12.95 7.72
CA TYR A 54 -0.72 -13.01 6.75
C TYR A 54 -1.73 -14.07 7.21
N GLY A 55 -2.64 -13.70 8.11
CA GLY A 55 -3.48 -14.68 8.80
C GLY A 55 -2.61 -15.62 9.64
N THR A 56 -2.64 -16.92 9.34
CA THR A 56 -1.80 -17.95 9.97
C THR A 56 -0.46 -18.19 9.27
N GLU A 57 -0.23 -17.56 8.11
CA GLU A 57 0.95 -17.77 7.27
C GLU A 57 1.95 -16.61 7.40
N PRO A 58 3.26 -16.84 7.15
CA PRO A 58 4.23 -15.76 7.09
C PRO A 58 3.98 -14.87 5.85
N GLY A 59 4.08 -13.57 6.07
CA GLY A 59 3.96 -12.55 5.03
C GLY A 59 5.14 -11.59 5.01
N VAL A 60 5.08 -10.65 4.06
CA VAL A 60 6.02 -9.55 3.91
C VAL A 60 5.27 -8.22 3.78
N CYS A 61 5.76 -7.19 4.46
CA CYS A 61 5.19 -5.84 4.35
C CYS A 61 5.49 -5.23 2.98
N LYS A 62 4.45 -4.70 2.32
CA LYS A 62 4.55 -3.90 1.10
C LYS A 62 3.49 -2.81 1.13
N SER A 63 3.92 -1.55 1.04
CA SER A 63 3.07 -0.36 1.07
C SER A 63 2.12 -0.31 2.27
N GLY A 64 2.59 -0.71 3.45
CA GLY A 64 1.79 -0.68 4.68
C GLY A 64 0.81 -1.85 4.88
N ALA A 65 0.74 -2.79 3.94
CA ALA A 65 -0.07 -4.00 4.03
C ALA A 65 0.80 -5.26 4.15
N CYS A 66 0.28 -6.30 4.80
CA CYS A 66 0.94 -7.60 4.86
C CYS A 66 0.52 -8.43 3.66
N HIS A 67 1.48 -8.86 2.84
CA HIS A 67 1.25 -9.71 1.67
C HIS A 67 1.74 -11.12 1.95
N ARG A 68 1.00 -12.13 1.49
CA ARG A 68 1.43 -13.52 1.60
C ARG A 68 2.78 -13.70 0.91
N LYS A 69 3.74 -14.31 1.61
CA LYS A 69 5.02 -14.68 1.00
C LYS A 69 4.78 -15.93 0.16
N THR A 70 4.60 -15.78 -1.16
CA THR A 70 4.65 -16.94 -2.06
C THR A 70 6.05 -17.52 -1.96
N HIS A 71 6.15 -18.81 -1.67
CA HIS A 71 7.40 -19.58 -1.69
C HIS A 71 7.85 -19.76 -3.15
N ASP A 72 8.08 -18.67 -3.86
CA ASP A 72 8.67 -18.72 -5.20
C ASP A 72 10.17 -18.44 -5.06
N PRO A 73 11.06 -19.39 -5.39
CA PRO A 73 12.50 -19.18 -5.33
C PRO A 73 13.00 -18.16 -6.37
N PHE A 74 12.10 -17.55 -7.14
CA PHE A 74 12.44 -16.65 -8.23
C PHE A 74 11.55 -15.39 -8.22
N VAL A 75 12.23 -14.25 -8.15
CA VAL A 75 11.81 -12.92 -8.66
C VAL A 75 11.01 -12.02 -7.70
N TYR A 76 11.76 -11.14 -7.01
CA TYR A 76 11.35 -9.73 -6.94
C TYR A 76 11.34 -9.18 -8.37
N GLN A 77 10.16 -8.82 -8.88
CA GLN A 77 9.97 -7.72 -9.83
C GLN A 77 8.49 -7.36 -9.87
N THR A 78 8.25 -6.09 -9.61
CA THR A 78 7.04 -5.33 -9.93
C THR A 78 6.61 -5.58 -11.36
N GLU A 79 5.37 -6.04 -11.62
CA GLU A 79 4.47 -5.62 -12.72
C GLU A 79 3.03 -5.91 -12.29
N GLY A 80 2.07 -5.10 -12.77
CA GLY A 80 0.73 -4.95 -12.23
C GLY A 80 -0.07 -6.24 -12.09
N HIS A 81 -0.71 -6.39 -10.93
CA HIS A 81 -1.85 -7.29 -10.77
C HIS A 81 -3.07 -6.53 -11.28
N GLU A 82 -3.50 -6.82 -12.50
CA GLU A 82 -4.85 -6.49 -12.96
C GLU A 82 -5.83 -7.12 -11.96
N GLU A 83 -6.49 -6.27 -11.18
CA GLU A 83 -7.71 -6.65 -10.48
C GLU A 83 -8.76 -6.84 -11.57
N THR A 84 -9.02 -8.09 -11.95
CA THR A 84 -10.23 -8.40 -12.71
C THR A 84 -11.39 -8.31 -11.72
N ASP A 85 -12.13 -7.20 -11.81
CA ASP A 85 -13.45 -7.05 -11.20
C ASP A 85 -14.36 -8.14 -11.78
N ASP A 86 -14.55 -9.22 -11.03
CA ASP A 86 -15.56 -10.24 -11.32
C ASP A 86 -16.94 -9.59 -11.06
N GLU A 87 -17.54 -9.00 -12.09
CA GLU A 87 -18.94 -8.59 -12.09
C GLU A 87 -19.82 -9.86 -12.13
N ASP A 88 -20.27 -10.31 -10.95
CA ASP A 88 -21.30 -11.35 -10.82
C ASP A 88 -22.64 -10.84 -11.41
N ASP A 89 -22.88 -11.22 -12.67
CA ASP A 89 -24.16 -11.09 -13.39
C ASP A 89 -25.16 -12.12 -12.83
N TRP A 90 -26.09 -11.66 -11.99
CA TRP A 90 -27.16 -12.50 -11.46
C TRP A 90 -28.26 -12.63 -12.53
N GLU A 91 -28.28 -13.76 -13.26
CA GLU A 91 -29.43 -14.13 -14.08
C GLU A 91 -30.64 -14.41 -13.17
N ASP A 92 -31.62 -13.49 -13.19
CA ASP A 92 -32.98 -13.67 -12.67
C ASP A 92 -33.74 -14.72 -13.51
N ASP A 93 -34.15 -15.84 -12.89
CA ASP A 93 -35.17 -16.77 -13.41
C ASP A 93 -36.24 -17.05 -12.33
#